data_AF-A0AAU3PF66-F1
#
_entry.id   AF-A0AAU3PF66-F1
#
_cell.length_a   1.000
_cell.length_b   1.000
_cell.length_c   1.000
_cell.angle_alpha   90.00
_cell.angle_beta   90.00
_cell.angle_gamma   90.00
#
_symmetry.space_group_name_H-M   'P 1'
#
loop_
_entity.id
_entity.type
_entity.pdbx_description
1 polymer ?
#
loop_
_entity_poly.entity_id
_entity_poly.type
_entity_poly.pdbx_seq_one_letter_code
_entity_poly.pdbx_strand_id
1 'polypeptide(L)'
;MVQYTAPDAAETLLLAWRRTSRHGSPQPPVRLRGLTPQSRYRDARTGAVHHAAVLTEYGMHLDLPPGDWSSAAVHLIRETEG
;
A
#
# COMPACT_ATOMS: atom_id res chain seq x y z
N MET A 1 4.61 -9.04 -3.31
CA MET A 1 3.38 -8.31 -2.99
C MET A 1 2.35 -8.68 -4.03
N VAL A 2 1.10 -8.80 -3.63
CA VAL A 2 -0.07 -8.81 -4.51
C VAL A 2 -0.97 -7.64 -4.12
N GLN A 3 -1.60 -7.02 -5.11
CA GLN A 3 -2.59 -5.97 -4.95
C GLN A 3 -3.93 -6.46 -5.49
N TYR A 4 -4.99 -6.23 -4.72
CA TYR A 4 -6.38 -6.39 -5.15
C TYR A 4 -7.05 -5.03 -5.11
N THR A 5 -7.75 -4.66 -6.18
CA THR A 5 -8.46 -3.39 -6.28
C THR A 5 -9.91 -3.67 -6.63
N ALA A 6 -10.84 -3.04 -5.92
CA ALA A 6 -12.26 -3.11 -6.27
C ALA A 6 -12.49 -2.58 -7.70
N PRO A 7 -13.50 -3.09 -8.44
CA PRO A 7 -13.75 -2.67 -9.82
C PRO A 7 -13.94 -1.16 -10.01
N ASP A 8 -14.49 -0.48 -9.00
CA ASP A 8 -14.72 0.96 -8.96
C ASP A 8 -13.58 1.76 -8.33
N ALA A 9 -12.48 1.08 -7.97
CA ALA A 9 -11.33 1.60 -7.24
C ALA A 9 -11.68 2.30 -5.90
N ALA A 10 -12.84 1.98 -5.30
CA ALA A 10 -13.22 2.52 -4.00
C ALA A 10 -12.32 2.01 -2.86
N GLU A 11 -11.72 0.83 -3.02
CA GLU A 11 -10.77 0.29 -2.07
C GLU A 11 -9.70 -0.58 -2.76
N THR A 12 -8.55 -0.71 -2.09
CA THR A 12 -7.49 -1.63 -2.49
C THR A 12 -6.83 -2.30 -1.29
N LEU A 13 -6.51 -3.59 -1.42
CA LEU A 13 -5.80 -4.38 -0.44
C LEU A 13 -4.43 -4.77 -0.98
N LEU A 14 -3.38 -4.46 -0.23
CA LEU A 14 -2.02 -4.91 -0.47
C LEU A 14 -1.69 -6.05 0.49
N LEU A 15 -1.20 -7.15 -0.05
CA LEU A 15 -0.56 -8.22 0.71
C LEU A 15 0.91 -8.26 0.33
N ALA A 16 1.81 -8.03 1.29
CA ALA A 16 3.25 -8.09 1.08
C ALA A 16 3.92 -9.04 2.05
N TRP A 17 5.05 -9.59 1.62
CA TRP A 17 5.83 -10.55 2.39
C TRP A 17 7.31 -10.43 2.04
N ARG A 18 8.18 -10.67 3.01
CA ARG A 18 9.62 -10.80 2.86
C ARG A 18 10.01 -12.28 3.04
N ARG A 19 10.56 -12.92 2.01
CA ARG A 19 10.94 -14.34 2.06
C ARG A 19 12.28 -14.59 2.74
N THR A 20 13.24 -13.68 2.59
CA THR A 20 14.57 -13.80 3.21
C THR A 20 15.01 -12.41 3.66
N SER A 21 15.60 -12.30 4.85
CA SER A 21 16.29 -11.07 5.24
C SER A 21 17.56 -10.95 4.41
N ARG A 22 17.50 -10.17 3.32
CA ARG A 22 18.73 -9.57 2.79
C ARG A 22 19.26 -8.66 3.89
N HIS A 23 20.40 -9.02 4.47
CA HIS A 23 21.08 -8.19 5.46
C HIS A 23 21.23 -6.76 4.89
N GLY A 24 20.57 -5.79 5.53
CA GLY A 24 20.91 -4.37 5.44
C GLY A 24 20.29 -3.49 4.35
N SER A 25 19.40 -3.98 3.48
CA SER A 25 18.77 -3.10 2.47
C SER A 25 17.31 -2.75 2.81
N PRO A 26 16.96 -1.45 2.88
CA PRO A 26 15.57 -1.02 2.98
C PRO A 26 14.75 -1.61 1.82
N GLN A 27 13.55 -2.09 2.12
CA GLN A 27 12.66 -2.56 1.06
C GLN A 27 12.20 -1.35 0.23
N PRO A 28 12.37 -1.38 -1.10
CA PRO A 28 11.94 -0.26 -1.93
C PRO A 28 10.42 -0.07 -1.82
N PRO A 29 9.92 1.16 -1.97
CA PRO A 29 8.49 1.44 -1.91
C PRO A 29 7.76 0.70 -3.04
N VAL A 30 6.58 0.19 -2.73
CA VAL A 30 5.71 -0.48 -3.70
C VAL A 30 4.81 0.54 -4.38
N ARG A 31 4.84 0.57 -5.72
CA ARG A 31 3.96 1.44 -6.51
C ARG A 31 2.63 0.74 -6.75
N LEU A 32 1.54 1.44 -6.45
CA LEU A 32 0.18 0.94 -6.62
C LEU A 32 -0.32 1.21 -8.04
N ARG A 33 -1.32 0.43 -8.47
CA ARG A 33 -1.96 0.57 -9.79
C ARG A 33 -3.48 0.60 -9.67
N GLY A 34 -4.17 1.07 -10.70
CA GLY A 34 -5.64 1.03 -10.77
C GLY A 34 -6.36 1.90 -9.74
N LEU A 35 -5.68 2.91 -9.18
CA LEU A 35 -6.30 3.90 -8.29
C LEU A 35 -6.98 5.00 -9.11
N THR A 36 -8.02 5.61 -8.56
CA THR A 36 -8.67 6.78 -9.18
C THR A 36 -7.71 7.98 -9.14
N PRO A 37 -7.41 8.61 -10.28
CA PRO A 37 -6.56 9.80 -10.32
C PRO A 37 -7.10 10.91 -9.44
N GLN A 38 -6.20 11.70 -8.84
CA GLN A 38 -6.51 12.85 -7.97
C GLN A 38 -7.22 12.52 -6.64
N SER A 39 -7.73 11.31 -6.45
CA SER A 39 -8.36 10.89 -5.20
C SER A 39 -7.36 10.73 -4.04
N ARG A 40 -7.90 10.74 -2.82
CA ARG A 40 -7.20 10.39 -1.59
C ARG A 40 -7.66 9.02 -1.09
N TYR A 41 -6.73 8.27 -0.52
CA TYR A 41 -6.97 6.95 0.04
C TYR A 41 -6.50 6.93 1.49
N ARG A 42 -7.40 6.55 2.40
CA ARG A 42 -7.14 6.39 3.82
C ARG A 42 -6.77 4.96 4.13
N ASP A 43 -5.65 4.74 4.81
CA ASP A 43 -5.32 3.46 5.41
C ASP A 43 -6.32 3.15 6.54
N ALA A 44 -7.08 2.08 6.38
CA ALA A 44 -8.13 1.68 7.30
C ALA A 44 -7.60 1.33 8.71
N ARG A 45 -6.33 0.93 8.82
CA ARG A 45 -5.69 0.57 10.09
C ARG A 45 -5.08 1.78 10.79
N THR A 46 -4.37 2.64 10.06
CA THR A 46 -3.62 3.76 10.66
C THR A 46 -4.34 5.10 10.58
N GLY A 47 -5.33 5.22 9.72
CA GLY A 47 -5.98 6.48 9.39
C GLY A 47 -5.14 7.42 8.52
N ALA A 48 -3.91 7.03 8.14
CA ALA A 48 -3.07 7.85 7.28
C ALA A 48 -3.70 8.04 5.91
N VAL A 49 -3.66 9.26 5.38
CA VAL A 49 -4.25 9.61 4.08
C VAL A 49 -3.14 9.80 3.06
N HIS A 50 -3.31 9.16 1.90
CA HIS A 50 -2.35 9.16 0.82
C HIS A 50 -3.00 9.62 -0.47
N HIS A 51 -2.31 10.50 -1.21
CA HIS A 51 -2.74 10.88 -2.55
C HIS A 51 -2.50 9.73 -3.54
N ALA A 52 -3.46 9.46 -4.42
CA ALA A 52 -3.33 8.44 -5.46
C ALA A 52 -2.07 8.63 -6.31
N ALA A 53 -1.77 9.88 -6.70
CA ALA A 53 -0.56 10.20 -7.48
C ALA A 53 0.73 9.80 -6.75
N VAL A 54 0.80 10.04 -5.42
CA VAL A 54 1.96 9.66 -4.61
C VAL A 54 2.11 8.14 -4.58
N LEU A 55 1.00 7.42 -4.35
CA LEU A 55 0.98 5.96 -4.32
C LEU A 55 1.36 5.32 -5.68
N THR A 56 1.01 5.96 -6.79
CA THR A 56 1.31 5.43 -8.14
C THR A 56 2.71 5.80 -8.64
N GLU A 57 3.21 7.00 -8.31
CA GLU A 57 4.50 7.50 -8.81
C GLU A 57 5.68 7.17 -7.88
N TYR A 58 5.53 7.47 -6.58
CA TYR A 58 6.59 7.28 -5.58
C TYR A 58 6.45 5.95 -4.84
N GLY A 59 5.21 5.48 -4.67
CA GLY A 59 4.89 4.25 -3.96
C GLY A 59 4.79 4.43 -2.45
N MET A 60 4.57 3.31 -1.77
CA MET A 60 4.37 3.22 -0.33
C MET A 60 5.46 2.32 0.29
N HIS A 61 6.07 2.78 1.38
CA HIS A 61 6.87 1.90 2.22
C HIS A 61 5.93 1.03 3.06
N LEU A 62 6.18 -0.27 3.05
CA LEU A 62 5.42 -1.21 3.86
C LEU A 62 6.23 -1.48 5.13
N ASP A 63 5.63 -1.14 6.27
CA ASP A 63 6.19 -1.39 7.60
C ASP A 63 6.07 -2.89 7.94
N LEU A 64 6.87 -3.69 7.25
CA LEU A 64 6.98 -5.12 7.53
C LEU A 64 7.70 -5.31 8.86
N PRO A 65 7.18 -6.16 9.76
CA PRO A 65 7.88 -6.51 10.99
C PRO A 65 9.32 -6.98 10.72
N PRO A 66 10.25 -6.72 11.66
CA PRO A 66 11.60 -7.27 11.58
C PRO A 66 11.56 -8.81 11.61
N GLY A 67 12.57 -9.45 11.02
CA GLY A 67 12.70 -10.92 10.97
C GLY A 67 12.39 -11.55 9.61
N ASP A 68 12.74 -12.83 9.48
CA ASP A 68 12.46 -13.61 8.29
C ASP A 68 10.98 -13.94 8.17
N TRP A 69 10.50 -14.13 6.93
CA TRP A 69 9.12 -14.53 6.64
C TRP A 69 8.04 -13.57 7.18
N SER A 70 8.35 -12.28 7.30
CA SER A 70 7.38 -11.28 7.73
C SER A 70 6.40 -10.93 6.62
N SER A 71 5.16 -10.61 7.00
CA SER A 71 4.11 -10.17 6.09
C SER A 71 3.35 -8.98 6.67
N ALA A 72 2.70 -8.22 5.77
CA ALA A 72 1.86 -7.08 6.12
C ALA A 72 0.67 -7.02 5.16
N ALA A 73 -0.47 -6.59 5.71
CA ALA A 73 -1.66 -6.23 4.96
C ALA A 73 -1.94 -4.74 5.12
N VAL A 74 -2.18 -4.04 4.01
CA VAL A 74 -2.58 -2.63 3.99
C VAL A 74 -3.87 -2.51 3.22
N HIS A 75 -4.92 -2.01 3.89
CA HIS A 75 -6.22 -1.77 3.29
C HIS A 75 -6.43 -0.27 3.15
N LEU A 76 -6.58 0.18 1.91
CA LEU A 76 -6.77 1.59 1.58
C LEU A 76 -8.19 1.79 1.06
N ILE A 77 -8.89 2.77 1.63
CA ILE A 77 -10.26 3.12 1.27
C ILE A 77 -10.24 4.54 0.70
N ARG A 78 -10.78 4.73 -0.51
CA ARG A 78 -10.91 6.05 -1.13
C ARG A 78 -11.78 6.93 -0.25
N GLU A 79 -11.32 8.14 0.05
CA GLU A 79 -12.15 9.13 0.71
C GLU A 79 -13.27 9.56 -0.23
N THR A 80 -14.52 9.54 0.24
CA THR A 80 -15.61 10.27 -0.41
C THR A 80 -15.36 11.75 -0.20
N GLU A 81 -15.28 12.52 -1.30
CA GLU A 81 -15.37 13.97 -1.22
C GLU A 81 -16.70 14.30 -0.52
N GLY A 82 -16.61 15.06 0.57
CA GLY A 82 -17.78 15.55 1.31
C GLY A 82 -18.43 16.73 0.62
#